data_AF-A0A2P5HRX9-F1
#
_entry.id   AF-A0A2P5HRX9-F1
#
_cell.length_a   1.000
_cell.length_b   1.000
_cell.length_c   1.000
_cell.angle_alpha   90.00
_cell.angle_beta   90.00
_cell.angle_gamma   90.00
#
_symmetry.space_group_name_H-M   'P 1'
#
loop_
_entity.id
_entity.type
_entity.pdbx_description
1 polymer ?
#
loop_
_entity_poly.entity_id
_entity_poly.type
_entity_poly.pdbx_seq_one_letter_code
_entity_poly.pdbx_strand_id
1 'polypeptide(L)'
;MPPPDPHKPNCPYLPGFGVDISAHVAPLPFGGDYPTSSYPWRTEEWLNSVSQTKHVVTHPPLETPPPTKPRTARLIVTRSLAIGNARGAQILLCLITPCGEAPCREDENMAPFEAVAKIYDPLYYCFSSDIGNYPCDTVLRADLDYAKEVAAYKCLTRAGQTGSFAPAYFGSWSFSLPMSYNGGTYQRSIRLVLIEYLSGICMKDLFVKNGPYQIDATHLSEDYRLRVLAMLLDGVAKQRHVGLDQRDLAPRNVFLIPPPKLTRETTPGLTQELPQEPPQRVVLIDYNAATVWELTKHGKQAVQLARLPPNPMKRFWNTCFSDLVGWAPTVLSEFDARCFQEWLLHEFGGEKKVLYEPVLEELEFYEPYKEGLEAMPVE
;
A
#
# COMPACT_ATOMS: atom_id res chain seq x y z
N MET A 1 23.21 3.07 -18.35
CA MET A 1 22.18 4.11 -18.50
C MET A 1 21.11 3.62 -19.44
N PRO A 2 19.82 3.85 -19.13
CA PRO A 2 18.74 3.49 -20.05
C PRO A 2 18.86 4.23 -21.39
N PRO A 3 18.55 3.57 -22.52
CA PRO A 3 18.51 4.25 -23.81
C PRO A 3 17.49 5.41 -23.84
N PRO A 4 17.76 6.49 -24.60
CA PRO A 4 16.82 7.59 -24.76
C PRO A 4 15.53 7.12 -25.43
N ASP A 5 14.41 7.75 -25.08
CA ASP A 5 13.08 7.39 -25.60
C ASP A 5 12.32 8.60 -26.15
N PRO A 6 12.69 9.11 -27.33
CA PRO A 6 12.06 10.30 -27.92
C PRO A 6 10.61 10.08 -28.35
N HIS A 7 10.16 8.82 -28.45
CA HIS A 7 8.79 8.46 -28.85
C HIS A 7 7.84 8.27 -27.67
N LYS A 8 8.33 8.42 -26.43
CA LYS A 8 7.51 8.27 -25.24
C LYS A 8 6.45 9.38 -25.17
N PRO A 9 5.15 9.05 -25.22
CA PRO A 9 4.08 10.03 -25.06
C PRO A 9 4.04 10.58 -23.63
N ASN A 10 3.48 11.78 -23.49
CA ASN A 10 3.13 12.33 -22.18
C ASN A 10 2.04 11.48 -21.49
N CYS A 11 2.07 11.46 -20.16
CA CYS A 11 1.07 10.76 -19.35
C CYS A 11 -0.35 11.30 -19.64
N PRO A 12 -1.27 10.46 -20.17
CA PRO A 12 -2.57 10.93 -20.65
C PRO A 12 -3.62 11.07 -19.53
N TYR A 13 -3.30 10.62 -18.32
CA TYR A 13 -4.25 10.46 -17.22
C TYR A 13 -4.55 11.77 -16.46
N LEU A 14 -5.05 12.75 -17.20
CA LEU A 14 -5.45 14.07 -16.68
C LEU A 14 -6.97 14.13 -16.48
N PRO A 15 -7.49 15.07 -15.65
CA PRO A 15 -8.92 15.28 -15.52
C PRO A 15 -9.61 15.44 -16.88
N GLY A 16 -10.75 14.75 -17.05
CA GLY A 16 -11.48 14.66 -18.32
C GLY A 16 -11.04 13.50 -19.23
N PHE A 17 -9.91 12.84 -18.96
CA PHE A 17 -9.56 11.59 -19.65
C PHE A 17 -10.65 10.53 -19.39
N GLY A 18 -11.17 9.94 -20.46
CA GLY A 18 -12.22 8.94 -20.39
C GLY A 18 -11.91 7.72 -21.26
N VAL A 19 -12.12 6.52 -20.71
CA VAL A 19 -11.85 5.26 -21.39
C VAL A 19 -12.83 4.18 -20.96
N ASP A 20 -13.11 3.24 -21.85
CA ASP A 20 -13.88 2.04 -21.51
C ASP A 20 -12.93 1.01 -20.90
N ILE A 21 -13.33 0.47 -19.76
CA ILE A 21 -12.60 -0.55 -19.03
C ILE A 21 -13.41 -1.84 -19.02
N SER A 22 -12.70 -2.97 -19.07
CA SER A 22 -13.27 -4.31 -18.99
C SER A 22 -12.70 -5.03 -17.78
N ALA A 23 -13.54 -5.79 -17.08
CA ALA A 23 -13.10 -6.62 -15.97
C ALA A 23 -11.99 -7.57 -16.45
N HIS A 24 -10.97 -7.74 -15.63
CA HIS A 24 -9.79 -8.53 -15.95
C HIS A 24 -9.49 -9.53 -14.84
N VAL A 25 -9.08 -10.75 -15.21
CA VAL A 25 -8.60 -11.75 -14.26
C VAL A 25 -7.09 -11.54 -14.10
N ALA A 26 -6.62 -11.02 -12.97
CA ALA A 26 -5.17 -10.91 -12.80
C ALA A 26 -4.48 -12.29 -12.85
N PRO A 27 -3.25 -12.39 -13.39
CA PRO A 27 -2.45 -13.60 -13.26
C PRO A 27 -2.17 -13.90 -11.78
N LEU A 28 -1.74 -15.12 -11.49
CA LEU A 28 -1.24 -15.43 -10.14
C LEU A 28 -0.05 -14.53 -9.82
N PRO A 29 0.09 -14.06 -8.56
CA PRO A 29 1.22 -13.24 -8.17
C PRO A 29 2.54 -14.01 -8.35
N PHE A 30 3.60 -13.29 -8.72
CA PHE A 30 4.90 -13.88 -9.04
C PHE A 30 6.07 -13.04 -8.52
N GLY A 31 7.28 -13.61 -8.60
CA GLY A 31 8.52 -13.03 -8.07
C GLY A 31 8.74 -13.29 -6.57
N GLY A 32 10.00 -13.32 -6.13
CA GLY A 32 10.37 -13.52 -4.72
C GLY A 32 9.93 -14.87 -4.16
N ASP A 33 8.96 -14.85 -3.24
CA ASP A 33 8.46 -16.04 -2.53
C ASP A 33 7.39 -16.83 -3.30
N TYR A 34 6.84 -16.24 -4.36
CA TYR A 34 5.87 -16.92 -5.21
C TYR A 34 6.55 -18.02 -6.05
N PRO A 35 5.81 -19.09 -6.43
CA PRO A 35 6.33 -20.10 -7.34
C PRO A 35 6.85 -19.45 -8.62
N THR A 36 7.86 -20.07 -9.24
CA THR A 36 8.44 -19.57 -10.48
C THR A 36 7.35 -19.43 -11.53
N SER A 37 7.06 -18.19 -11.93
CA SER A 37 6.15 -17.92 -13.03
C SER A 37 6.81 -18.28 -14.35
N SER A 38 5.99 -18.64 -15.33
CA SER A 38 6.39 -18.69 -16.75
C SER A 38 6.64 -17.30 -17.35
N TYR A 39 6.73 -16.24 -16.52
CA TYR A 39 7.03 -14.91 -17.00
C TYR A 39 8.37 -14.93 -17.74
N PRO A 40 8.40 -14.53 -19.01
CA PRO A 40 9.59 -14.63 -19.82
C PRO A 40 10.54 -13.48 -19.46
N TRP A 41 11.60 -13.78 -18.73
CA TRP A 41 12.64 -12.82 -18.35
C TRP A 41 13.30 -12.18 -19.58
N ARG A 42 13.70 -10.93 -19.45
CA ARG A 42 14.44 -10.20 -20.49
C ARG A 42 15.90 -10.12 -20.11
N THR A 43 16.76 -10.30 -21.11
CA THR A 43 18.20 -10.18 -20.90
C THR A 43 18.56 -8.72 -20.66
N GLU A 44 19.60 -8.50 -19.87
CA GLU A 44 20.16 -7.16 -19.68
C GLU A 44 20.61 -6.57 -21.03
N GLU A 45 21.14 -7.39 -21.94
CA GLU A 45 21.53 -6.98 -23.29
C GLU A 45 20.33 -6.41 -24.08
N TRP A 46 19.15 -7.03 -23.99
CA TRP A 46 17.94 -6.50 -24.61
C TRP A 46 17.56 -5.14 -24.00
N LEU A 47 17.46 -5.07 -22.67
CA LEU A 47 17.02 -3.84 -21.99
C LEU A 47 17.98 -2.66 -22.24
N ASN A 48 19.28 -2.93 -22.37
CA ASN A 48 20.29 -1.92 -22.71
C ASN A 48 20.28 -1.51 -24.19
N SER A 49 19.63 -2.27 -25.08
CA SER A 49 19.62 -2.00 -26.53
C SER A 49 18.32 -1.38 -27.05
N VAL A 50 17.29 -1.21 -26.21
CA VAL A 50 15.98 -0.70 -26.63
C VAL A 50 15.46 0.43 -25.75
N SER A 51 14.68 1.34 -26.35
CA SER A 51 13.92 2.34 -25.57
C SER A 51 12.77 1.68 -24.80
N GLN A 52 12.28 2.37 -23.76
CA GLN A 52 11.14 1.89 -22.97
C GLN A 52 9.90 1.66 -23.85
N THR A 53 9.59 2.59 -24.75
CA THR A 53 8.48 2.47 -25.71
C THR A 53 8.63 1.21 -26.56
N LYS A 54 9.81 0.93 -27.13
CA LYS A 54 10.05 -0.30 -27.89
C LYS A 54 9.86 -1.54 -27.03
N HIS A 55 10.38 -1.52 -25.80
CA HIS A 55 10.24 -2.64 -24.86
C HIS A 55 8.76 -2.93 -24.54
N VAL A 56 7.95 -1.91 -24.26
CA VAL A 56 6.50 -2.02 -23.99
C VAL A 56 5.73 -2.51 -25.22
N VAL A 57 6.06 -2.04 -26.43
CA VAL A 57 5.44 -2.54 -27.67
C VAL A 57 5.73 -4.02 -27.88
N THR A 58 7.00 -4.42 -27.70
CA THR A 58 7.44 -5.79 -28.02
C THR A 58 6.99 -6.80 -26.97
N HIS A 59 6.79 -6.36 -25.74
CA HIS A 59 6.45 -7.23 -24.61
C HIS A 59 5.21 -6.70 -23.91
N PRO A 60 4.00 -7.07 -24.37
CA PRO A 60 2.78 -6.71 -23.66
C PRO A 60 2.71 -7.41 -22.29
N PRO A 61 1.90 -6.87 -21.36
CA PRO A 61 1.52 -7.55 -20.12
C PRO A 61 1.09 -8.99 -20.31
N LEU A 62 1.22 -9.81 -19.26
CA LEU A 62 0.66 -11.16 -19.22
C LEU A 62 -0.84 -11.11 -19.49
N GLU A 63 -1.27 -11.96 -20.44
CA GLU A 63 -2.67 -12.21 -20.71
C GLU A 63 -3.18 -13.39 -19.89
N THR A 64 -4.46 -13.34 -19.57
CA THR A 64 -5.18 -14.40 -18.86
C THR A 64 -6.49 -14.69 -19.57
N PRO A 65 -7.13 -15.84 -19.30
CA PRO A 65 -8.46 -16.10 -19.81
C PRO A 65 -9.45 -14.99 -19.40
N PRO A 66 -10.40 -14.62 -20.28
CA PRO A 66 -11.39 -13.60 -19.96
C PRO A 66 -12.24 -14.02 -18.75
N PRO A 67 -12.79 -13.06 -17.99
CA PRO A 67 -13.69 -13.38 -16.88
C PRO A 67 -14.91 -14.16 -17.37
N THR A 68 -15.37 -15.13 -16.56
CA THR A 68 -16.60 -15.90 -16.84
C THR A 68 -17.83 -15.02 -17.00
N LYS A 69 -17.86 -13.88 -16.30
CA LYS A 69 -18.91 -12.86 -16.41
C LYS A 69 -18.24 -11.55 -16.84
N PRO A 70 -18.16 -11.26 -18.16
CA PRO A 70 -17.57 -10.02 -18.62
C PRO A 70 -18.39 -8.84 -18.09
N ARG A 71 -17.70 -7.84 -17.57
CA ARG A 71 -18.29 -6.58 -17.12
C ARG A 71 -17.49 -5.45 -17.72
N THR A 72 -18.19 -4.42 -18.14
CA THR A 72 -17.59 -3.22 -18.72
C THR A 72 -18.05 -1.99 -17.95
N ALA A 73 -17.24 -0.94 -17.95
CA ALA A 73 -17.60 0.35 -17.39
C ALA A 73 -16.90 1.47 -18.16
N ARG A 74 -17.48 2.67 -18.14
CA ARG A 74 -16.80 3.89 -18.53
C ARG A 74 -16.10 4.46 -17.30
N LEU A 75 -14.79 4.67 -17.42
CA LEU A 75 -13.99 5.39 -16.44
C LEU A 75 -13.77 6.82 -16.95
N ILE A 76 -14.01 7.81 -16.09
CA ILE A 76 -13.68 9.22 -16.34
C ILE A 76 -12.83 9.74 -15.18
N VAL A 77 -11.65 10.28 -15.47
CA VAL A 77 -10.77 10.89 -14.48
C VAL A 77 -11.37 12.22 -14.03
N THR A 78 -11.65 12.34 -12.74
CA THR A 78 -12.16 13.59 -12.14
C THR A 78 -11.04 14.37 -11.47
N ARG A 79 -10.05 13.70 -10.89
CA ARG A 79 -8.90 14.33 -10.24
C ARG A 79 -7.65 13.46 -10.29
N SER A 80 -6.50 14.05 -10.60
CA SER A 80 -5.20 13.38 -10.45
C SER A 80 -4.76 13.41 -8.99
N LEU A 81 -4.48 12.25 -8.40
CA LEU A 81 -3.99 12.15 -7.01
C LEU A 81 -2.47 12.04 -6.99
N ALA A 82 -1.92 11.17 -7.84
CA ALA A 82 -0.50 11.07 -8.08
C ALA A 82 -0.27 10.52 -9.49
N ILE A 83 0.34 11.31 -10.37
CA ILE A 83 0.67 10.93 -11.74
C ILE A 83 2.09 11.38 -12.09
N GLY A 84 2.68 10.80 -13.13
CA GLY A 84 3.96 11.23 -13.67
C GLY A 84 4.87 10.08 -14.10
N ASN A 85 5.97 10.46 -14.74
CA ASN A 85 7.03 9.55 -15.14
C ASN A 85 7.78 9.00 -13.94
N ALA A 86 8.29 7.77 -14.07
CA ALA A 86 9.17 7.11 -13.10
C ALA A 86 8.58 6.90 -11.70
N ARG A 87 7.26 7.03 -11.51
CA ARG A 87 6.59 6.88 -10.20
C ARG A 87 5.98 5.49 -9.97
N GLY A 88 5.92 4.66 -11.00
CA GLY A 88 5.17 3.39 -10.95
C GLY A 88 3.69 3.59 -11.28
N ALA A 89 2.80 3.02 -10.48
CA ALA A 89 1.37 3.08 -10.73
C ALA A 89 0.80 4.51 -10.66
N GLN A 90 -0.14 4.83 -11.56
CA GLN A 90 -0.83 6.13 -11.65
C GLN A 90 -2.09 6.11 -10.80
N ILE A 91 -2.24 7.09 -9.91
CA ILE A 91 -3.32 7.14 -8.91
C ILE A 91 -4.26 8.30 -9.26
N LEU A 92 -5.53 7.97 -9.49
CA LEU A 92 -6.54 8.88 -10.00
C LEU A 92 -7.83 8.70 -9.21
N LEU A 93 -8.56 9.79 -8.96
CA LEU A 93 -9.97 9.71 -8.61
C LEU A 93 -10.78 9.69 -9.90
N CYS A 94 -11.72 8.76 -9.99
CA CYS A 94 -12.51 8.51 -11.18
C CYS A 94 -13.99 8.38 -10.85
N LEU A 95 -14.84 8.85 -11.77
CA LEU A 95 -16.23 8.44 -11.85
C LEU A 95 -16.31 7.18 -12.70
N ILE A 96 -16.93 6.13 -12.16
CA ILE A 96 -17.12 4.85 -12.82
C ILE A 96 -18.60 4.70 -13.15
N THR A 97 -18.90 4.52 -14.43
CA THR A 97 -20.26 4.28 -14.92
C THR A 97 -20.33 2.88 -15.52
N PRO A 98 -20.91 1.89 -14.83
CA PRO A 98 -21.06 0.54 -15.36
C PRO A 98 -21.82 0.53 -16.70
N CYS A 99 -21.33 -0.26 -17.65
CA CYS A 99 -21.93 -0.41 -18.97
C CYS A 99 -22.56 -1.81 -19.07
N GLY A 100 -23.88 -1.89 -19.26
CA GLY A 100 -24.62 -3.13 -19.52
C GLY A 100 -26.10 -3.04 -19.16
N GLU A 101 -26.96 -3.76 -19.90
CA GLU A 101 -28.34 -4.03 -19.48
C GLU A 101 -28.29 -4.99 -18.29
N ALA A 102 -28.95 -4.64 -17.18
CA ALA A 102 -29.01 -5.46 -15.99
C ALA A 102 -29.44 -6.91 -16.35
N PRO A 103 -28.66 -7.95 -16.02
CA PRO A 103 -29.15 -9.31 -16.14
C PRO A 103 -30.18 -9.53 -15.03
N CYS A 104 -31.46 -9.41 -15.38
CA CYS A 104 -32.66 -9.94 -14.71
C CYS A 104 -32.49 -10.32 -13.22
N ARG A 105 -32.23 -9.33 -12.36
CA ARG A 105 -32.54 -9.33 -10.92
C ARG A 105 -32.77 -7.89 -10.49
N GLU A 106 -33.82 -7.66 -9.73
CA GLU A 106 -34.37 -6.35 -9.36
C GLU A 106 -33.45 -5.45 -8.49
N ASP A 107 -32.18 -5.82 -8.26
CA ASP A 107 -31.33 -5.19 -7.23
C ASP A 107 -30.04 -4.49 -7.70
N GLU A 108 -29.68 -4.45 -8.99
CA GLU A 108 -28.44 -3.79 -9.39
C GLU A 108 -28.58 -2.91 -10.64
N ASN A 109 -29.35 -1.83 -10.50
CA ASN A 109 -29.12 -0.62 -11.27
C ASN A 109 -27.87 0.04 -10.68
N MET A 110 -26.66 -0.44 -11.06
CA MET A 110 -25.41 0.06 -10.48
C MET A 110 -25.19 1.51 -10.90
N ALA A 111 -25.63 2.43 -10.05
CA ALA A 111 -25.46 3.86 -10.22
C ALA A 111 -23.97 4.21 -10.42
N PRO A 112 -23.66 5.29 -11.15
CA PRO A 112 -22.30 5.79 -11.21
C PRO A 112 -21.74 6.03 -9.80
N PHE A 113 -20.49 5.67 -9.58
CA PHE A 113 -19.83 5.79 -8.28
C PHE A 113 -18.41 6.32 -8.42
N GLU A 114 -17.90 6.92 -7.35
CA GLU A 114 -16.51 7.38 -7.28
C GLU A 114 -15.58 6.26 -6.78
N ALA A 115 -14.43 6.12 -7.44
CA ALA A 115 -13.40 5.17 -7.05
C ALA A 115 -12.01 5.74 -7.31
N VAL A 116 -11.02 5.26 -6.56
CA VAL A 116 -9.62 5.46 -6.90
C VAL A 116 -9.21 4.39 -7.91
N ALA A 117 -8.75 4.83 -9.07
CA ALA A 117 -8.09 3.98 -10.04
C ALA A 117 -6.58 4.01 -9.82
N LYS A 118 -6.00 2.83 -9.60
CA LYS A 118 -4.55 2.61 -9.60
C LYS A 118 -4.17 1.89 -10.90
N ILE A 119 -3.54 2.62 -11.82
CA ILE A 119 -3.24 2.19 -13.19
C ILE A 119 -1.77 1.79 -13.30
N TYR A 120 -1.52 0.56 -13.73
CA TYR A 120 -0.20 -0.03 -13.92
C TYR A 120 0.17 0.05 -15.40
N ASP A 121 0.50 1.25 -15.87
CA ASP A 121 0.98 1.47 -17.24
C ASP A 121 2.52 1.41 -17.26
N PRO A 122 3.12 0.35 -17.84
CA PRO A 122 4.57 0.15 -17.80
C PRO A 122 5.35 1.26 -18.50
N LEU A 123 4.71 2.07 -19.34
CA LEU A 123 5.34 3.21 -19.99
C LEU A 123 5.68 4.33 -19.00
N TYR A 124 4.99 4.43 -17.86
CA TYR A 124 5.23 5.47 -16.85
C TYR A 124 5.97 4.97 -15.60
N TYR A 125 6.36 3.69 -15.61
CA TYR A 125 7.26 3.11 -14.62
C TYR A 125 8.70 3.63 -14.81
N CYS A 126 9.50 3.57 -13.74
CA CYS A 126 10.91 3.95 -13.81
C CYS A 126 11.67 2.91 -14.63
N PHE A 127 12.14 3.32 -15.81
CA PHE A 127 12.98 2.50 -16.68
C PHE A 127 14.45 2.54 -16.26
N SER A 128 14.79 3.24 -15.17
CA SER A 128 16.13 3.21 -14.58
C SER A 128 16.10 2.59 -13.19
N SER A 129 17.13 1.82 -12.88
CA SER A 129 17.39 1.36 -11.52
C SER A 129 17.96 2.50 -10.68
N ASP A 130 17.48 2.62 -9.45
CA ASP A 130 18.00 3.57 -8.45
C ASP A 130 19.47 3.28 -8.12
N ILE A 131 19.87 2.01 -8.22
CA ILE A 131 21.25 1.56 -8.08
C ILE A 131 21.85 1.49 -9.49
N GLY A 132 22.96 2.19 -9.74
CA GLY A 132 23.78 2.05 -10.95
C GLY A 132 23.17 2.52 -12.29
N ASN A 133 21.96 3.10 -12.29
CA ASN A 133 21.34 3.72 -13.47
C ASN A 133 21.32 2.77 -14.70
N TYR A 134 21.01 1.50 -14.48
CA TYR A 134 20.83 0.50 -15.55
C TYR A 134 19.34 0.28 -15.84
N PRO A 135 18.95 -0.05 -17.09
CA PRO A 135 17.56 -0.18 -17.45
C PRO A 135 16.84 -1.33 -16.73
N CYS A 136 15.58 -1.10 -16.35
CA CYS A 136 14.73 -2.08 -15.67
C CYS A 136 13.60 -2.59 -16.57
N ASP A 137 13.19 -3.85 -16.40
CA ASP A 137 12.01 -4.39 -17.07
C ASP A 137 10.73 -3.77 -16.47
N THR A 138 10.21 -2.73 -17.11
CA THR A 138 9.04 -1.98 -16.61
C THR A 138 7.74 -2.73 -16.82
N VAL A 139 7.68 -3.63 -17.82
CA VAL A 139 6.50 -4.48 -18.06
C VAL A 139 6.37 -5.49 -16.93
N LEU A 140 7.47 -6.17 -16.59
CA LEU A 140 7.54 -7.11 -15.49
C LEU A 140 7.16 -6.44 -14.17
N ARG A 141 7.71 -5.25 -13.89
CA ARG A 141 7.41 -4.50 -12.65
C ARG A 141 5.93 -4.11 -12.55
N ALA A 142 5.34 -3.59 -13.63
CA ALA A 142 3.94 -3.21 -13.64
C ALA A 142 3.01 -4.41 -13.42
N ASP A 143 3.29 -5.54 -14.08
CA ASP A 143 2.51 -6.77 -13.91
C ASP A 143 2.68 -7.39 -12.53
N LEU A 144 3.90 -7.38 -11.99
CA LEU A 144 4.20 -7.89 -10.66
C LEU A 144 3.44 -7.09 -9.59
N ASP A 145 3.49 -5.76 -9.66
CA ASP A 145 2.76 -4.88 -8.76
C ASP A 145 1.25 -5.13 -8.84
N TYR A 146 0.71 -5.17 -10.06
CA TYR A 146 -0.70 -5.43 -10.31
C TYR A 146 -1.16 -6.78 -9.77
N ALA A 147 -0.42 -7.86 -10.07
CA ALA A 147 -0.79 -9.22 -9.69
C ALA A 147 -0.77 -9.40 -8.17
N LYS A 148 0.24 -8.85 -7.49
CA LYS A 148 0.35 -8.88 -6.02
C LYS A 148 -0.78 -8.11 -5.36
N GLU A 149 -1.06 -6.90 -5.84
CA GLU A 149 -2.12 -6.06 -5.27
C GLU A 149 -3.51 -6.67 -5.45
N VAL A 150 -3.80 -7.24 -6.63
CA VAL A 150 -5.06 -7.96 -6.85
C VAL A 150 -5.16 -9.20 -5.97
N ALA A 151 -4.08 -9.97 -5.80
CA ALA A 151 -4.07 -11.12 -4.92
C ALA A 151 -4.34 -10.73 -3.46
N ALA A 152 -3.74 -9.63 -2.99
CA ALA A 152 -3.96 -9.08 -1.66
C ALA A 152 -5.42 -8.66 -1.45
N TYR A 153 -6.00 -7.86 -2.35
CA TYR A 153 -7.40 -7.45 -2.23
C TYR A 153 -8.37 -8.64 -2.31
N LYS A 154 -8.08 -9.66 -3.13
CA LYS A 154 -8.88 -10.90 -3.14
C LYS A 154 -8.78 -11.66 -1.81
N CYS A 155 -7.60 -11.72 -1.19
CA CYS A 155 -7.43 -12.29 0.15
C CYS A 155 -8.25 -11.51 1.19
N LEU A 156 -8.13 -10.19 1.21
CA LEU A 156 -8.85 -9.31 2.14
C LEU A 156 -10.36 -9.36 1.95
N THR A 157 -10.84 -9.42 0.70
CA THR A 157 -12.28 -9.53 0.40
C THR A 157 -12.84 -10.84 0.94
N ARG A 158 -12.14 -11.97 0.73
CA ARG A 158 -12.55 -13.28 1.28
C ARG A 158 -12.59 -13.27 2.81
N ALA A 159 -11.72 -12.50 3.44
CA ALA A 159 -11.65 -12.34 4.89
C ALA A 159 -12.62 -11.28 5.45
N GLY A 160 -13.39 -10.57 4.61
CA GLY A 160 -14.26 -9.48 5.06
C GLY A 160 -13.51 -8.25 5.60
N GLN A 161 -12.27 -8.03 5.17
CA GLN A 161 -11.40 -6.94 5.65
C GLN A 161 -11.32 -5.73 4.70
N THR A 162 -11.95 -5.80 3.52
CA THR A 162 -12.14 -4.63 2.64
C THR A 162 -13.29 -3.77 3.15
N GLY A 163 -13.16 -2.44 3.00
CA GLY A 163 -14.12 -1.47 3.56
C GLY A 163 -14.00 -1.27 5.07
N SER A 164 -13.06 -1.95 5.73
CA SER A 164 -12.72 -1.76 7.15
C SER A 164 -11.28 -1.27 7.29
N PHE A 165 -10.33 -2.18 7.52
CA PHE A 165 -8.89 -1.91 7.68
C PHE A 165 -8.13 -1.80 6.35
N ALA A 166 -8.74 -2.24 5.25
CA ALA A 166 -8.30 -1.98 3.88
C ALA A 166 -9.41 -1.29 3.08
N PRO A 167 -9.10 -0.57 1.98
CA PRO A 167 -10.11 0.00 1.09
C PRO A 167 -11.11 -1.05 0.60
N ALA A 168 -12.36 -0.65 0.37
CA ALA A 168 -13.27 -1.47 -0.42
C ALA A 168 -12.65 -1.76 -1.80
N TYR A 169 -12.83 -2.98 -2.31
CA TYR A 169 -12.25 -3.42 -3.59
C TYR A 169 -13.35 -3.55 -4.64
N PHE A 170 -13.29 -2.73 -5.68
CA PHE A 170 -14.27 -2.71 -6.79
C PHE A 170 -13.83 -3.53 -8.00
N GLY A 171 -12.70 -4.24 -7.88
CA GLY A 171 -12.25 -5.23 -8.85
C GLY A 171 -11.00 -4.82 -9.63
N SER A 172 -10.58 -5.75 -10.48
CA SER A 172 -9.45 -5.66 -11.37
C SER A 172 -9.94 -5.48 -12.80
N TRP A 173 -9.34 -4.54 -13.52
CA TRP A 173 -9.82 -4.09 -14.83
C TRP A 173 -8.65 -3.88 -15.80
N SER A 174 -8.96 -3.76 -17.08
CA SER A 174 -8.01 -3.40 -18.12
C SER A 174 -8.63 -2.58 -19.23
N PHE A 175 -7.81 -1.83 -19.94
CA PHE A 175 -8.15 -1.10 -21.17
C PHE A 175 -6.95 -1.04 -22.10
N SER A 176 -7.15 -0.58 -23.32
CA SER A 176 -6.09 -0.40 -24.30
C SER A 176 -5.96 1.04 -24.72
N LEU A 177 -4.72 1.51 -24.91
CA LEU A 177 -4.43 2.81 -25.49
C LEU A 177 -3.61 2.69 -26.77
N PRO A 178 -3.89 3.55 -27.78
CA PRO A 178 -3.04 3.63 -28.96
C PRO A 178 -1.67 4.19 -28.59
N MET A 179 -0.66 3.73 -29.31
CA MET A 179 0.72 4.16 -29.20
C MET A 179 1.37 4.21 -30.58
N SER A 180 2.07 5.31 -30.88
CA SER A 180 2.82 5.44 -32.13
C SER A 180 4.28 5.10 -31.89
N TYR A 181 4.83 4.21 -32.72
CA TYR A 181 6.24 3.83 -32.66
C TYR A 181 6.75 3.47 -34.06
N ASN A 182 7.87 4.04 -34.50
CA ASN A 182 8.47 3.84 -35.83
C ASN A 182 7.46 3.95 -37.00
N GLY A 183 6.54 4.91 -36.94
CA GLY A 183 5.50 5.11 -37.97
C GLY A 183 4.34 4.11 -37.92
N GLY A 184 4.39 3.10 -37.04
CA GLY A 184 3.29 2.16 -36.78
C GLY A 184 2.39 2.64 -35.64
N THR A 185 1.14 2.16 -35.64
CA THR A 185 0.20 2.31 -34.53
C THR A 185 -0.01 0.96 -33.84
N TYR A 186 0.25 0.92 -32.55
CA TYR A 186 0.14 -0.25 -31.69
C TYR A 186 -0.91 0.00 -30.61
N GLN A 187 -1.48 -1.08 -30.07
CA GLN A 187 -2.34 -1.02 -28.88
C GLN A 187 -1.54 -1.53 -27.69
N ARG A 188 -1.41 -0.73 -26.64
CA ARG A 188 -0.86 -1.20 -25.36
C ARG A 188 -1.99 -1.54 -24.40
N SER A 189 -1.99 -2.78 -23.92
CA SER A 189 -2.89 -3.24 -22.86
C SER A 189 -2.39 -2.69 -21.52
N ILE A 190 -3.31 -2.17 -20.71
CA ILE A 190 -3.00 -1.52 -19.43
C ILE A 190 -3.91 -2.14 -18.37
N ARG A 191 -3.33 -2.46 -17.21
CA ARG A 191 -4.05 -3.05 -16.07
C ARG A 191 -4.32 -1.99 -15.01
N LEU A 192 -5.42 -2.14 -14.27
CA LEU A 192 -5.73 -1.29 -13.12
C LEU A 192 -6.55 -2.02 -12.06
N VAL A 193 -6.53 -1.48 -10.84
CA VAL A 193 -7.47 -1.83 -9.77
C VAL A 193 -8.32 -0.62 -9.42
N LEU A 194 -9.59 -0.88 -9.09
CA LEU A 194 -10.51 0.12 -8.57
C LEU A 194 -10.74 -0.14 -7.08
N ILE A 195 -10.54 0.88 -6.26
CA ILE A 195 -10.69 0.81 -4.79
C ILE A 195 -11.45 2.01 -4.23
N GLU A 196 -11.91 1.91 -2.99
CA GLU A 196 -12.56 2.98 -2.24
C GLU A 196 -11.75 4.27 -2.27
N TYR A 197 -12.42 5.40 -2.55
CA TYR A 197 -11.84 6.71 -2.28
C TYR A 197 -11.94 7.01 -0.78
N LEU A 198 -10.77 7.13 -0.14
CA LEU A 198 -10.69 7.45 1.28
C LEU A 198 -10.76 8.96 1.49
N SER A 199 -11.86 9.45 2.07
CA SER A 199 -11.99 10.84 2.53
C SER A 199 -11.28 11.04 3.87
N GLY A 200 -9.98 10.76 3.90
CA GLY A 200 -9.10 10.84 5.07
C GLY A 200 -7.82 11.60 4.79
N ILE A 201 -6.87 11.49 5.72
CA ILE A 201 -5.50 12.01 5.56
C ILE A 201 -4.50 10.88 5.78
N CYS A 202 -3.39 10.85 5.03
CA CYS A 202 -2.34 9.88 5.30
C CYS A 202 -1.50 10.32 6.51
N MET A 203 -0.98 9.37 7.29
CA MET A 203 -0.19 9.69 8.50
C MET A 203 1.05 10.51 8.18
N LYS A 204 1.66 10.33 6.99
CA LYS A 204 2.80 11.12 6.54
C LYS A 204 2.47 12.61 6.38
N ASP A 205 1.27 12.94 5.91
CA ASP A 205 0.85 14.33 5.71
C ASP A 205 0.55 15.06 7.03
N LEU A 206 0.48 14.33 8.14
CA LEU A 206 0.38 14.88 9.49
C LEU A 206 1.75 15.21 10.09
N PHE A 207 2.87 14.89 9.43
CA PHE A 207 4.17 15.26 9.94
C PHE A 207 4.41 16.77 9.83
N VAL A 208 4.80 17.37 10.94
CA VAL A 208 5.16 18.78 11.04
C VAL A 208 6.56 18.93 11.61
N LYS A 209 7.20 20.07 11.34
CA LYS A 209 8.50 20.38 11.91
C LYS A 209 8.34 20.80 13.37
N ASN A 210 8.67 19.90 14.31
CA ASN A 210 8.60 20.13 15.77
C ASN A 210 9.95 20.57 16.37
N GLY A 211 11.01 20.63 15.57
CA GLY A 211 12.33 21.10 15.98
C GLY A 211 13.27 21.32 14.79
N PRO A 212 14.54 21.70 15.03
CA PRO A 212 15.51 21.89 13.95
C PRO A 212 15.75 20.62 13.14
N TYR A 213 15.61 19.44 13.75
CA TYR A 213 15.89 18.13 13.14
C TYR A 213 14.74 17.13 13.27
N GLN A 214 13.55 17.56 13.73
CA GLN A 214 12.43 16.67 14.04
C GLN A 214 11.22 16.98 13.15
N ILE A 215 10.86 16.02 12.30
CA ILE A 215 9.67 16.07 11.43
C ILE A 215 8.81 14.87 11.79
N ASP A 216 7.75 15.10 12.56
CA ASP A 216 6.92 14.02 13.10
C ASP A 216 5.51 14.46 13.53
N ALA A 217 4.78 13.55 14.16
CA ALA A 217 3.41 13.76 14.61
C ALA A 217 3.26 14.21 16.08
N THR A 218 4.34 14.60 16.79
CA THR A 218 4.30 14.88 18.24
C THR A 218 3.47 16.10 18.65
N HIS A 219 3.09 16.95 17.68
CA HIS A 219 2.09 18.00 17.88
C HIS A 219 0.67 17.46 18.20
N LEU A 220 0.40 16.18 17.92
CA LEU A 220 -0.82 15.47 18.32
C LEU A 220 -0.68 14.90 19.73
N SER A 221 -1.79 14.83 20.47
CA SER A 221 -1.80 14.28 21.83
C SER A 221 -1.28 12.83 21.84
N GLU A 222 -0.52 12.47 22.87
CA GLU A 222 0.04 11.12 22.99
C GLU A 222 -1.05 10.05 23.02
N ASP A 223 -2.13 10.26 23.77
CA ASP A 223 -3.27 9.34 23.82
C ASP A 223 -3.87 9.08 22.42
N TYR A 224 -4.10 10.13 21.62
CA TYR A 224 -4.60 9.97 20.25
C TYR A 224 -3.63 9.13 19.40
N ARG A 225 -2.33 9.44 19.46
CA ARG A 225 -1.30 8.75 18.67
C ARG A 225 -1.19 7.27 19.03
N LEU A 226 -1.19 6.95 20.33
CA LEU A 226 -1.12 5.59 20.82
C LEU A 226 -2.39 4.80 20.49
N ARG A 227 -3.58 5.42 20.50
CA ARG A 227 -4.81 4.76 20.02
C ARG A 227 -4.76 4.45 18.53
N VAL A 228 -4.29 5.39 17.70
CA VAL A 228 -4.08 5.15 16.26
C VAL A 228 -3.10 4.00 16.04
N LEU A 229 -1.99 4.00 16.77
CA LEU A 229 -1.00 2.93 16.68
C LEU A 229 -1.58 1.58 17.11
N ALA A 230 -2.34 1.51 18.19
CA ALA A 230 -3.01 0.29 18.63
C ALA A 230 -3.96 -0.27 17.56
N MET A 231 -4.77 0.59 16.93
CA MET A 231 -5.65 0.20 15.81
C MET A 231 -4.86 -0.33 14.61
N LEU A 232 -3.72 0.31 14.28
CA LEU A 232 -2.85 -0.13 13.20
C LEU A 232 -2.25 -1.51 13.46
N LEU A 233 -1.68 -1.73 14.66
CA LEU A 233 -1.04 -2.99 15.01
C LEU A 233 -2.05 -4.15 15.11
N ASP A 234 -3.25 -3.89 15.63
CA ASP A 234 -4.36 -4.86 15.64
C ASP A 234 -4.75 -5.27 14.20
N GLY A 235 -4.94 -4.30 13.31
CA GLY A 235 -5.28 -4.57 11.92
C GLY A 235 -4.19 -5.36 11.19
N VAL A 236 -2.91 -5.02 11.39
CA VAL A 236 -1.78 -5.77 10.80
C VAL A 236 -1.73 -7.21 11.34
N ALA A 237 -1.98 -7.42 12.64
CA ALA A 237 -2.05 -8.76 13.21
C ALA A 237 -3.17 -9.60 12.59
N LYS A 238 -4.36 -9.01 12.40
CA LYS A 238 -5.50 -9.65 11.72
C LYS A 238 -5.24 -9.92 10.24
N GLN A 239 -4.53 -9.06 9.53
CA GLN A 239 -4.11 -9.33 8.14
C GLN A 239 -3.14 -10.51 8.07
N ARG A 240 -2.17 -10.56 8.99
CA ARG A 240 -1.23 -11.67 9.07
C ARG A 240 -1.93 -13.00 9.34
N HIS A 241 -2.94 -12.99 10.21
CA HIS A 241 -3.75 -14.17 10.51
C HIS A 241 -4.48 -14.72 9.28
N VAL A 242 -4.96 -13.86 8.37
CA VAL A 242 -5.59 -14.32 7.13
C VAL A 242 -4.58 -14.71 6.04
N GLY A 243 -3.28 -14.58 6.33
CA GLY A 243 -2.19 -14.97 5.44
C GLY A 243 -1.66 -13.87 4.55
N LEU A 244 -1.96 -12.61 4.89
CA LEU A 244 -1.47 -11.45 4.16
C LEU A 244 -0.39 -10.73 4.97
N ASP A 245 0.74 -10.46 4.34
CA ASP A 245 1.77 -9.56 4.84
C ASP A 245 1.94 -8.41 3.83
N GLN A 246 1.66 -7.17 4.20
CA GLN A 246 1.68 -6.04 3.26
C GLN A 246 3.12 -5.63 2.87
N ARG A 247 4.11 -5.91 3.72
CA ARG A 247 5.56 -5.70 3.50
C ARG A 247 6.05 -4.26 3.28
N ASP A 248 5.21 -3.25 3.41
CA ASP A 248 5.58 -1.83 3.32
C ASP A 248 4.77 -0.97 4.30
N LEU A 249 4.84 -1.35 5.58
CA LEU A 249 4.14 -0.64 6.66
C LEU A 249 4.86 0.67 6.97
N ALA A 250 4.37 1.76 6.38
CA ALA A 250 4.93 3.10 6.52
C ALA A 250 3.83 4.16 6.61
N PRO A 251 4.07 5.35 7.22
CA PRO A 251 3.03 6.38 7.37
C PRO A 251 2.39 6.85 6.05
N ARG A 252 3.12 6.73 4.93
CA ARG A 252 2.59 7.06 3.59
C ARG A 252 1.47 6.12 3.13
N ASN A 253 1.42 4.91 3.70
CA ASN A 253 0.47 3.86 3.35
C ASN A 253 -0.65 3.70 4.38
N VAL A 254 -0.75 4.58 5.38
CA VAL A 254 -1.78 4.52 6.41
C VAL A 254 -2.63 5.77 6.39
N PHE A 255 -3.94 5.60 6.23
CA PHE A 255 -4.94 6.67 6.22
C PHE A 255 -5.75 6.68 7.52
N LEU A 256 -6.03 7.89 8.02
CA LEU A 256 -6.91 8.13 9.16
C LEU A 256 -8.22 8.74 8.67
N ILE A 257 -9.34 8.13 9.06
CA ILE A 257 -10.68 8.53 8.64
C ILE A 257 -11.61 8.63 9.86
N PRO A 258 -12.25 9.78 10.11
CA PRO A 258 -12.01 11.07 9.44
C PRO A 258 -10.60 11.62 9.77
N PRO A 259 -10.14 12.66 9.06
CA PRO A 259 -8.94 13.40 9.46
C PRO A 259 -9.06 13.94 10.89
N PRO A 260 -7.96 14.05 11.65
CA PRO A 260 -7.99 14.68 12.97
C PRO A 260 -8.43 16.14 12.85
N LYS A 261 -9.31 16.57 13.77
CA LYS A 261 -9.75 17.97 13.85
C LYS A 261 -8.62 18.81 14.42
N LEU A 262 -7.85 19.47 13.55
CA LEU A 262 -6.85 20.45 13.94
C LEU A 262 -7.55 21.81 14.05
N THR A 263 -7.92 22.26 15.25
CA THR A 263 -8.48 23.61 15.46
C THR A 263 -7.38 24.65 15.26
N ARG A 264 -7.40 25.33 14.11
CA ARG A 264 -6.54 26.47 13.79
C ARG A 264 -7.23 27.79 14.18
N GLU A 265 -7.39 28.05 15.46
CA GLU A 265 -7.65 29.43 15.92
C GLU A 265 -6.78 29.76 17.13
N THR A 266 -5.65 30.43 16.84
CA THR A 266 -4.82 31.13 17.81
C THR A 266 -5.55 32.37 18.31
N THR A 267 -6.50 32.17 19.23
CA THR A 267 -6.89 33.23 20.16
C THR A 267 -5.96 33.13 21.38
N PRO A 268 -5.14 34.15 21.69
CA PRO A 268 -4.29 34.11 22.88
C PRO A 268 -5.16 34.03 24.13
N GLY A 269 -5.12 32.91 24.84
CA GLY A 269 -5.81 32.71 26.12
C GLY A 269 -6.80 31.55 26.21
N LEU A 270 -7.07 30.81 25.12
CA LEU A 270 -7.90 29.60 25.15
C LEU A 270 -7.03 28.36 24.96
N THR A 271 -7.07 27.46 25.95
CA THR A 271 -6.40 26.15 25.92
C THR A 271 -6.79 25.39 24.67
N GLN A 272 -5.77 24.97 23.92
CA GLN A 272 -5.86 24.20 22.70
C GLN A 272 -6.54 22.84 22.99
N GLU A 273 -7.79 22.66 22.55
CA GLU A 273 -8.43 21.35 22.60
C GLU A 273 -7.81 20.46 21.52
N LEU A 274 -6.78 19.70 21.90
CA LEU A 274 -6.16 18.67 21.06
C LEU A 274 -7.20 17.61 20.69
N PRO A 275 -7.04 16.90 19.55
CA PRO A 275 -7.92 15.80 19.18
C PRO A 275 -8.00 14.78 20.33
N GLN A 276 -9.19 14.59 20.89
CA GLN A 276 -9.44 13.65 21.98
C GLN A 276 -10.00 12.32 21.46
N GLU A 277 -10.76 12.34 20.36
CA GLU A 277 -11.36 11.14 19.80
C GLU A 277 -10.46 10.52 18.72
N PRO A 278 -10.16 9.20 18.79
CA PRO A 278 -9.42 8.50 17.75
C PRO A 278 -10.20 8.48 16.42
N PRO A 279 -9.53 8.26 15.28
CA PRO A 279 -10.23 8.13 14.00
C PRO A 279 -11.18 6.93 14.05
N GLN A 280 -12.26 7.00 13.29
CA GLN A 280 -13.22 5.90 13.16
C GLN A 280 -12.60 4.69 12.46
N ARG A 281 -11.71 4.94 11.49
CA ARG A 281 -10.99 3.90 10.74
C ARG A 281 -9.53 4.30 10.57
N VAL A 282 -8.65 3.33 10.79
CA VAL A 282 -7.27 3.31 10.31
C VAL A 282 -7.25 2.36 9.11
N VAL A 283 -6.81 2.84 7.95
CA VAL A 283 -6.86 2.09 6.70
C VAL A 283 -5.47 1.95 6.11
N LEU A 284 -5.02 0.70 5.90
CA LEU A 284 -3.76 0.39 5.23
C LEU A 284 -4.00 0.26 3.72
N ILE A 285 -3.12 0.86 2.92
CA ILE A 285 -3.17 0.86 1.45
C ILE A 285 -1.85 0.37 0.85
N ASP A 286 -1.77 0.39 -0.50
CA ASP A 286 -0.57 0.09 -1.28
C ASP A 286 -0.08 -1.36 -1.12
N TYR A 287 -0.83 -2.30 -1.69
CA TYR A 287 -0.55 -3.74 -1.53
C TYR A 287 0.30 -4.36 -2.67
N ASN A 288 0.96 -3.54 -3.49
CA ASN A 288 1.80 -4.04 -4.58
C ASN A 288 3.05 -4.80 -4.09
N ALA A 289 3.52 -4.51 -2.87
CA ALA A 289 4.62 -5.24 -2.23
C ALA A 289 4.15 -6.50 -1.48
N ALA A 290 2.83 -6.72 -1.35
CA ALA A 290 2.28 -7.68 -0.42
C ALA A 290 2.55 -9.15 -0.79
N THR A 291 2.54 -9.99 0.23
CA THR A 291 2.63 -11.44 0.14
C THR A 291 1.37 -12.09 0.66
N VAL A 292 0.73 -12.89 -0.20
CA VAL A 292 -0.35 -13.79 0.18
C VAL A 292 0.24 -15.19 0.33
N TRP A 293 0.49 -15.62 1.58
CA TRP A 293 1.28 -16.81 1.88
C TRP A 293 0.74 -18.10 1.26
N GLU A 294 -0.59 -18.28 1.20
CA GLU A 294 -1.19 -19.47 0.59
C GLU A 294 -0.86 -19.63 -0.91
N LEU A 295 -0.50 -18.53 -1.59
CA LEU A 295 -0.13 -18.52 -3.00
C LEU A 295 1.39 -18.63 -3.21
N THR A 296 2.17 -18.61 -2.12
CA THR A 296 3.64 -18.77 -2.17
C THR A 296 4.05 -20.24 -2.22
N LYS A 297 5.33 -20.49 -2.54
CA LYS A 297 5.93 -21.83 -2.42
C LYS A 297 5.96 -22.39 -0.99
N HIS A 298 5.71 -21.54 0.01
CA HIS A 298 5.71 -21.91 1.43
C HIS A 298 4.31 -22.31 1.93
N GLY A 299 3.24 -22.04 1.16
CA GLY A 299 1.87 -22.34 1.55
C GLY A 299 1.42 -21.59 2.81
N LYS A 300 0.42 -22.15 3.51
CA LYS A 300 -0.14 -21.54 4.72
C LYS A 300 0.87 -21.57 5.87
N GLN A 301 1.02 -20.43 6.55
CA GLN A 301 1.84 -20.29 7.75
C GLN A 301 1.09 -20.77 9.01
N ALA A 302 1.84 -21.12 10.07
CA ALA A 302 1.27 -21.52 11.36
C ALA A 302 0.29 -20.48 11.92
N VAL A 303 0.57 -19.18 11.76
CA VAL A 303 -0.30 -18.08 12.20
C VAL A 303 -1.67 -18.06 11.51
N GLN A 304 -1.79 -18.67 10.33
CA GLN A 304 -3.06 -18.81 9.60
C GLN A 304 -3.87 -20.02 10.02
N LEU A 305 -3.21 -20.99 10.65
CA LEU A 305 -3.82 -22.22 11.17
C LEU A 305 -4.23 -22.07 12.64
N ALA A 306 -3.74 -21.03 13.30
CA ALA A 306 -4.11 -20.66 14.65
C ALA A 306 -5.63 -20.37 14.76
N ARG A 307 -6.17 -20.42 15.98
CA ARG A 307 -7.59 -20.12 16.21
C ARG A 307 -7.81 -18.61 16.32
N LEU A 308 -6.84 -17.91 16.88
CA LEU A 308 -6.87 -16.47 17.06
C LEU A 308 -5.75 -15.80 16.25
N PRO A 309 -5.86 -14.48 15.97
CA PRO A 309 -4.76 -13.72 15.41
C PRO A 309 -3.52 -13.74 16.32
N PRO A 310 -2.30 -13.60 15.77
CA PRO A 310 -1.10 -13.48 16.59
C PRO A 310 -1.18 -12.25 17.49
N ASN A 311 -0.72 -12.36 18.74
CA ASN A 311 -0.68 -11.22 19.64
C ASN A 311 0.28 -10.13 19.12
N PRO A 312 -0.17 -8.86 18.97
CA PRO A 312 0.69 -7.76 18.55
C PRO A 312 1.96 -7.61 19.39
N MET A 313 1.92 -7.87 20.70
CA MET A 313 3.13 -7.87 21.55
C MET A 313 4.20 -8.77 20.96
N LYS A 314 3.89 -10.05 20.76
CA LYS A 314 4.84 -11.03 20.24
C LYS A 314 5.41 -10.63 18.89
N ARG A 315 4.59 -10.02 18.03
CA ARG A 315 5.01 -9.62 16.68
C ARG A 315 5.91 -8.40 16.66
N PHE A 316 5.63 -7.43 17.54
CA PHE A 316 6.23 -6.10 17.50
C PHE A 316 7.18 -5.81 18.66
N TRP A 317 7.38 -6.75 19.59
CA TRP A 317 8.17 -6.58 20.82
C TRP A 317 9.55 -5.96 20.59
N ASN A 318 10.24 -6.41 19.55
CA ASN A 318 11.59 -5.96 19.18
C ASN A 318 11.59 -5.13 17.89
N THR A 319 10.43 -4.59 17.48
CA THR A 319 10.33 -3.79 16.25
C THR A 319 10.64 -2.33 16.55
N CYS A 320 11.59 -1.76 15.82
CA CYS A 320 11.79 -0.32 15.75
C CYS A 320 10.93 0.26 14.62
N PHE A 321 10.05 1.22 14.94
CA PHE A 321 9.23 1.91 13.95
C PHE A 321 9.87 3.25 13.57
N SER A 322 11.08 3.22 13.02
CA SER A 322 11.80 4.42 12.57
C SER A 322 11.02 5.26 11.56
N ASP A 323 10.12 4.65 10.79
CA ASP A 323 9.25 5.39 9.87
C ASP A 323 8.01 6.01 10.56
N LEU A 324 7.55 5.48 11.69
CA LEU A 324 6.41 6.00 12.47
C LEU A 324 6.89 6.92 13.61
N VAL A 325 7.97 7.68 13.38
CA VAL A 325 8.49 8.64 14.37
C VAL A 325 7.37 9.56 14.85
N GLY A 326 7.34 9.76 16.15
CA GLY A 326 6.35 10.57 16.82
C GLY A 326 4.96 9.95 16.88
N TRP A 327 4.69 8.73 16.39
CA TRP A 327 3.41 8.02 16.62
C TRP A 327 3.47 7.01 17.76
N ALA A 328 4.62 6.38 17.94
CA ALA A 328 4.91 5.54 19.08
C ALA A 328 5.37 6.39 20.29
N PRO A 329 5.48 5.81 21.50
CA PRO A 329 5.91 6.52 22.70
C PRO A 329 7.19 7.33 22.44
N THR A 330 7.20 8.56 22.94
CA THR A 330 8.06 9.66 22.49
C THR A 330 9.56 9.46 22.81
N VAL A 331 9.94 8.35 23.46
CA VAL A 331 11.31 8.02 23.88
C VAL A 331 12.08 7.16 22.85
N LEU A 332 11.53 6.95 21.65
CA LEU A 332 12.19 6.22 20.55
C LEU A 332 13.33 7.02 19.88
N SER A 333 14.28 7.51 20.68
CA SER A 333 15.68 7.38 20.26
C SER A 333 16.03 5.89 20.33
N GLU A 334 17.04 5.43 19.59
CA GLU A 334 17.50 4.03 19.55
C GLU A 334 17.87 3.44 20.93
N PHE A 335 17.74 4.21 22.01
CA PHE A 335 18.17 3.94 23.38
C PHE A 335 17.04 3.60 24.37
N ASP A 336 15.75 3.68 24.00
CA ASP A 336 14.65 3.32 24.92
C ASP A 336 13.50 2.52 24.27
N ALA A 337 13.84 1.34 23.73
CA ALA A 337 12.85 0.37 23.24
C ALA A 337 11.95 -0.18 24.37
N ARG A 338 12.34 0.00 25.64
CA ARG A 338 11.60 -0.49 26.80
C ARG A 338 10.26 0.22 26.98
N CYS A 339 10.18 1.54 26.84
CA CYS A 339 8.90 2.25 26.91
C CYS A 339 7.87 1.72 25.90
N PHE A 340 8.32 1.35 24.70
CA PHE A 340 7.44 0.77 23.68
C PHE A 340 6.96 -0.63 24.07
N GLN A 341 7.84 -1.47 24.61
CA GLN A 341 7.50 -2.80 25.11
C GLN A 341 6.53 -2.75 26.31
N GLU A 342 6.72 -1.81 27.23
CA GLU A 342 5.82 -1.58 28.36
C GLU A 342 4.43 -1.13 27.88
N TRP A 343 4.38 -0.25 26.88
CA TRP A 343 3.12 0.14 26.23
C TRP A 343 2.44 -1.06 25.54
N LEU A 344 3.18 -1.88 24.77
CA LEU A 344 2.64 -3.08 24.13
C LEU A 344 2.06 -4.06 25.16
N LEU A 345 2.79 -4.28 26.27
CA LEU A 345 2.35 -5.14 27.36
C LEU A 345 1.05 -4.63 28.01
N HIS A 346 0.97 -3.32 28.26
CA HIS A 346 -0.26 -2.72 28.78
C HIS A 346 -1.42 -2.85 27.79
N GLU A 347 -1.20 -2.50 26.53
CA GLU A 347 -2.24 -2.41 25.50
C GLU A 347 -2.79 -3.78 25.09
N PHE A 348 -1.90 -4.77 24.89
CA PHE A 348 -2.26 -6.08 24.33
C PHE A 348 -2.05 -7.25 25.30
N GLY A 349 -1.43 -7.02 26.46
CA GLY A 349 -1.23 -8.00 27.53
C GLY A 349 -2.24 -7.88 28.68
N GLY A 350 -3.03 -6.79 28.71
CA GLY A 350 -4.15 -6.59 29.63
C GLY A 350 -5.43 -7.27 29.17
N GLU A 351 -6.54 -6.54 29.16
CA GLU A 351 -7.87 -7.07 28.81
C GLU A 351 -7.95 -7.61 27.39
N LYS A 352 -7.23 -6.98 26.44
CA LYS A 352 -7.24 -7.37 25.02
C LYS A 352 -6.53 -8.70 24.73
N LYS A 353 -5.76 -9.25 25.68
CA LYS A 353 -4.97 -10.48 25.46
C LYS A 353 -5.82 -11.67 25.00
N VAL A 354 -7.08 -11.74 25.43
CA VAL A 354 -8.02 -12.82 25.10
C VAL A 354 -8.45 -12.83 23.63
N LEU A 355 -8.20 -11.73 22.90
CA LEU A 355 -8.51 -11.60 21.48
C LEU A 355 -7.43 -12.20 20.57
N TYR A 356 -6.30 -12.61 21.14
CA TYR A 356 -5.13 -13.06 20.39
C TYR A 356 -4.61 -14.42 20.89
N GLU A 357 -3.77 -15.06 20.10
CA GLU A 357 -3.04 -16.26 20.53
C GLU A 357 -2.20 -15.95 21.78
N PRO A 358 -2.18 -16.87 22.78
CA PRO A 358 -1.38 -16.69 23.98
C PRO A 358 0.11 -16.50 23.68
N VAL A 359 0.74 -15.57 24.37
CA VAL A 359 2.20 -15.43 24.37
C VAL A 359 2.74 -16.44 25.39
N LEU A 360 3.32 -17.53 24.90
CA LEU A 360 3.84 -18.63 25.73
C LEU A 360 5.30 -18.44 26.15
N GLU A 361 6.04 -17.60 25.41
CA GLU A 361 7.43 -17.27 25.68
C GLU A 361 7.51 -16.07 26.62
N GLU A 362 8.51 -16.08 27.51
CA GLU A 362 8.84 -14.91 28.30
C GLU A 362 9.49 -13.87 27.37
N LEU A 363 8.88 -12.70 27.29
CA LEU A 363 9.38 -11.61 26.45
C LEU A 363 10.34 -10.75 27.26
N GLU A 364 11.62 -10.83 26.94
CA GLU A 364 12.67 -10.06 27.61
C GLU A 364 12.56 -8.57 27.25
N PHE A 365 12.61 -7.71 28.26
CA PHE A 365 12.68 -6.27 28.03
C PHE A 365 14.04 -5.88 27.49
N TYR A 366 14.05 -4.86 26.63
CA TYR A 366 15.27 -4.24 26.20
C TYR A 366 15.97 -3.58 27.39
N GLU A 367 17.19 -4.01 27.69
CA GLU A 367 18.09 -3.31 28.59
C GLU A 367 19.05 -2.45 27.76
N PRO A 368 19.07 -1.12 27.93
CA PRO A 368 20.03 -0.29 27.23
C PRO A 368 21.45 -0.71 27.63
N TYR A 369 22.33 -0.77 26.63
CA TYR A 369 23.74 -1.14 26.81
C TYR A 369 24.38 -0.18 27.84
N LYS A 370 24.74 -0.69 29.02
CA LYS A 370 25.47 0.05 30.04
C LYS A 370 26.98 -0.04 29.74
N GLU A 371 27.49 0.78 28.83
CA GLU A 371 28.94 0.99 28.71
C GLU A 371 29.34 2.41 29.12
N GLY A 372 30.16 2.50 30.18
CA GLY A 372 31.23 3.50 30.28
C GLY A 372 30.89 4.93 30.73
N LEU A 373 30.15 5.11 31.82
CA LEU A 373 30.21 6.34 32.64
C LEU A 373 31.02 6.10 33.93
N GLU A 374 32.01 5.20 33.88
CA GLU A 374 33.09 5.21 34.86
C GLU A 374 34.04 6.36 34.50
N ALA A 375 34.19 7.27 35.45
CA ALA A 375 35.02 8.46 35.37
C ALA A 375 36.40 8.12 34.77
N MET A 376 36.79 8.82 33.71
CA MET A 376 38.21 8.93 33.39
C MET A 376 38.89 9.60 34.60
N PRO A 377 39.91 8.98 35.20
CA PRO A 377 40.75 9.69 36.15
C PRO A 377 41.39 10.85 35.41
N VAL A 378 41.25 12.05 35.97
CA VAL A 378 42.08 13.18 35.59
C VAL A 378 43.46 12.90 36.16
N GLU A 379 44.40 12.49 35.30
CA GLU A 379 45.84 12.62 35.53
C GLU A 379 46.47 13.47 34.44
#